data_AF-A0A8T4HVU0-F1
#
_entry.id   AF-A0A8T4HVU0-F1
#
_cell.length_a   1.000
_cell.length_b   1.000
_cell.length_c   1.000
_cell.angle_alpha   90.00
_cell.angle_beta   90.00
_cell.angle_gamma   90.00
#
_symmetry.space_group_name_H-M   'P 1'
#
loop_
_entity.id
_entity.type
_entity.pdbx_description
1 polymer ?
#
loop_
_entity_poly.entity_id
_entity_poly.type
_entity_poly.pdbx_seq_one_letter_code
_entity_poly.pdbx_strand_id
1 'polypeptide(L)'
;MTLGSTPVRGDYVVDESTRKERPPEPAWVGRVQTVIDDEWVRLVNPHGAEWITRNTNLSEACAAQRAAYAAAVPHRVGPRP
;
A
#
# COMPACT_ATOMS: atom_id res chain seq x y z
N MET A 1 9.16 33.37 -5.34
CA MET A 1 10.53 32.85 -5.24
C MET A 1 10.79 32.53 -3.78
N THR A 2 10.59 31.28 -3.38
CA THR A 2 10.86 30.80 -2.02
C THR A 2 12.17 30.01 -2.05
N LEU A 3 13.15 30.44 -1.25
CA LEU A 3 14.47 29.84 -1.14
C LEU A 3 14.35 28.44 -0.54
N GLY A 4 14.53 27.41 -1.36
CA GLY A 4 14.65 26.03 -0.89
C GLY A 4 15.98 25.87 -0.17
N SER A 5 15.93 25.66 1.15
CA SER A 5 17.09 25.30 1.95
C SER A 5 17.80 24.11 1.31
N THR A 6 19.10 24.25 1.05
CA THR A 6 19.91 23.18 0.45
C THR A 6 20.02 22.03 1.47
N PRO A 7 19.55 20.81 1.16
CA PRO A 7 19.61 19.70 2.11
C PRO A 7 21.06 19.35 2.44
N VAL A 8 21.34 19.06 3.70
CA VAL A 8 22.68 18.68 4.18
C VAL A 8 22.85 17.16 4.20
N ARG A 9 24.12 16.72 4.14
CA ARG A 9 24.46 15.29 4.15
C ARG A 9 23.93 14.64 5.43
N GLY A 10 22.96 13.74 5.28
CA GLY A 10 22.27 13.06 6.39
C GLY A 10 20.78 13.39 6.49
N ASP A 11 20.29 14.39 5.75
CA ASP A 11 18.85 14.67 5.68
C ASP A 11 18.11 13.57 4.92
N TYR A 12 17.03 13.08 5.51
CA TYR A 12 16.04 12.29 4.79
C TYR A 12 15.21 13.24 3.93
N VAL A 13 15.61 13.39 2.67
CA VAL A 13 14.79 14.10 1.67
C VAL A 13 13.62 13.20 1.30
N VAL A 14 12.46 13.46 1.89
CA VAL A 14 11.21 12.87 1.45
C VAL A 14 10.83 13.54 0.14
N ASP A 15 10.76 12.76 -0.94
CA ASP A 15 10.19 13.25 -2.19
C ASP A 15 8.68 13.44 -2.00
N GLU A 16 8.27 14.68 -1.71
CA GLU A 16 6.87 15.02 -1.52
C GLU A 16 6.05 14.87 -2.82
N SER A 17 6.69 14.73 -3.98
CA SER A 17 5.98 14.45 -5.24
C SER A 17 5.42 13.02 -5.31
N THR A 18 5.99 12.09 -4.53
CA THR A 18 5.45 10.75 -4.32
C THR A 18 4.46 10.64 -3.16
N ARG A 19 4.31 11.71 -2.36
CA ARG A 19 3.34 11.77 -1.25
C ARG A 19 1.93 11.87 -1.81
N LYS A 20 1.31 10.71 -2.06
CA LYS A 20 -0.10 10.62 -2.44
C LYS A 20 -0.97 10.70 -1.18
N GLU A 21 -1.65 11.83 -0.97
CA GLU A 21 -2.62 12.01 0.13
C GLU A 21 -3.74 10.97 0.11
N ARG A 22 -4.09 10.46 -1.08
CA ARG A 22 -4.99 9.34 -1.27
C ARG A 22 -4.54 8.52 -2.48
N PRO A 23 -4.73 7.20 -2.46
CA PRO A 23 -4.58 6.41 -3.67
C PRO A 23 -5.53 6.96 -4.75
N PRO A 24 -5.08 7.19 -5.99
CA PRO A 24 -5.97 7.57 -7.07
C PRO A 24 -7.01 6.48 -7.25
N GLU A 25 -8.25 6.87 -7.56
CA GLU A 25 -9.27 5.91 -7.99
C GLU A 25 -8.70 5.06 -9.14
N PRO A 26 -8.91 3.73 -9.11
CA PRO A 26 -9.86 3.02 -8.26
C PRO A 26 -9.34 2.71 -6.84
N ALA A 27 -10.28 2.56 -5.88
CA ALA A 27 -10.00 2.10 -4.53
C ALA A 27 -9.06 0.88 -4.53
N TRP A 28 -7.96 0.97 -3.78
CA TRP A 28 -6.97 -0.10 -3.73
C TRP A 28 -7.51 -1.32 -3.00
N VAL A 29 -7.57 -2.45 -3.70
CA VAL A 29 -7.89 -3.76 -3.10
C VAL A 29 -6.59 -4.41 -2.65
N GLY A 30 -6.50 -4.69 -1.35
CA GLY A 30 -5.36 -5.35 -0.72
C GLY A 30 -5.79 -6.58 0.09
N ARG A 31 -4.85 -7.49 0.31
CA ARG A 31 -4.99 -8.57 1.28
C ARG A 31 -4.40 -8.09 2.61
N VAL A 32 -5.14 -8.27 3.71
CA VAL A 32 -4.59 -8.05 5.05
C VAL A 32 -3.46 -9.05 5.29
N GLN A 33 -2.28 -8.53 5.57
CA GLN A 33 -1.08 -9.31 5.88
C GLN A 33 -0.91 -9.44 7.39
N THR A 34 -1.07 -8.33 8.11
CA THR A 34 -0.90 -8.25 9.57
C THR A 34 -1.90 -7.25 10.14
N VAL A 35 -2.47 -7.59 11.29
CA VAL A 35 -3.15 -6.63 12.18
C VAL A 35 -2.10 -6.12 13.15
N ILE A 36 -1.85 -4.81 13.16
CA ILE A 36 -0.82 -4.19 14.01
C ILE A 36 -1.38 -3.98 15.41
N ASP A 37 -2.61 -3.46 15.47
CA ASP A 37 -3.42 -3.27 16.66
C ASP A 37 -4.91 -3.26 16.24
N ASP A 38 -5.83 -3.05 17.19
CA ASP A 38 -7.27 -3.04 16.93
C ASP A 38 -7.70 -2.01 15.87
N GLU A 39 -6.97 -0.92 15.70
CA GLU A 39 -7.29 0.15 14.77
C GLU A 39 -6.51 0.06 13.47
N TRP A 40 -5.29 -0.46 13.47
CA TRP A 40 -4.39 -0.43 12.31
C TRP A 40 -4.09 -1.79 11.72
N VAL A 41 -4.15 -1.84 10.38
CA VAL A 41 -3.83 -3.04 9.61
C VAL A 41 -2.84 -2.72 8.50
N ARG A 42 -1.97 -3.69 8.21
CA ARG A 42 -1.10 -3.70 7.03
C ARG A 42 -1.74 -4.54 5.93
N LEU A 43 -1.85 -3.96 4.73
CA LEU A 43 -2.31 -4.65 3.53
C LEU A 43 -1.23 -4.72 2.47
N VAL A 44 -1.38 -5.68 1.56
CA VAL A 44 -0.53 -5.85 0.38
C VAL A 44 -1.38 -6.00 -0.89
N ASN A 45 -1.05 -5.28 -1.96
CA ASN A 45 -1.70 -5.42 -3.26
C ASN A 45 -1.10 -6.60 -4.06
N PRO A 46 -1.71 -7.00 -5.19
CA PRO A 46 -1.18 -8.09 -6.01
C PRO A 46 0.23 -7.84 -6.56
N HIS A 47 0.64 -6.58 -6.68
CA HIS A 47 1.96 -6.17 -7.15
C HIS A 47 3.03 -6.17 -6.04
N GLY A 48 2.66 -6.49 -4.80
CA GLY A 48 3.56 -6.54 -3.66
C GLY A 48 3.81 -5.19 -2.97
N ALA A 49 3.09 -4.13 -3.34
CA ALA A 49 3.14 -2.87 -2.60
C ALA A 49 2.31 -2.98 -1.32
N GLU A 50 2.89 -2.47 -0.22
CA GLU A 50 2.31 -2.54 1.12
C GLU A 50 1.89 -1.16 1.62
N TRP A 51 0.81 -1.10 2.40
CA TRP A 51 0.40 0.12 3.08
C TRP A 51 -0.25 -0.20 4.42
N ILE A 52 -0.23 0.79 5.31
CA ILE A 52 -0.87 0.73 6.62
C ILE A 52 -2.07 1.69 6.59
N THR A 53 -3.22 1.23 7.08
CA THR A 53 -4.42 2.05 7.17
C THR A 53 -5.26 1.66 8.38
N ARG A 54 -6.20 2.53 8.75
CA ARG A 54 -7.17 2.25 9.79
C ARG A 54 -8.22 1.27 9.31
N ASN A 55 -8.69 0.40 10.20
CA ASN A 55 -9.81 -0.51 9.97
C ASN A 55 -11.08 0.22 9.48
N THR A 56 -11.34 1.43 10.00
CA THR A 56 -12.49 2.28 9.64
C THR A 56 -12.43 2.83 8.22
N ASN A 57 -11.24 2.83 7.60
CA ASN A 57 -11.06 3.23 6.20
C ASN A 57 -11.22 2.05 5.22
N LEU A 58 -11.58 0.87 5.72
CA LEU A 58 -11.71 -0.35 4.92
C LEU A 58 -13.15 -0.81 4.82
N SER A 59 -13.47 -1.39 3.67
CA SER A 59 -14.69 -2.16 3.46
C SER A 59 -14.30 -3.57 3.04
N GLU A 60 -15.11 -4.56 3.42
CA GLU A 60 -14.90 -5.93 2.96
C GLU A 60 -14.94 -6.01 1.44
N ALA A 61 -13.98 -6.72 0.86
CA ALA A 61 -13.94 -6.95 -0.59
C ALA A 61 -15.08 -7.88 -1.03
N CYS A 62 -15.81 -7.50 -2.08
CA CYS A 62 -16.83 -8.32 -2.70
C CYS A 62 -16.20 -9.51 -3.47
N ALA A 63 -17.02 -10.49 -3.87
CA ALA A 63 -16.53 -11.68 -4.58
C ALA A 63 -15.78 -11.34 -5.87
N ALA A 64 -16.24 -10.34 -6.63
CA ALA A 64 -15.57 -9.89 -7.86
C ALA A 64 -14.19 -9.28 -7.56
N GLN A 65 -14.06 -8.47 -6.50
CA GLN A 65 -12.78 -7.89 -6.08
C GLN A 65 -11.81 -8.97 -5.60
N ARG A 66 -12.29 -9.98 -4.86
CA ARG A 66 -11.47 -11.13 -4.44
C ARG A 66 -10.98 -11.93 -5.65
N ALA A 67 -11.85 -12.19 -6.63
CA ALA A 67 -11.48 -12.89 -7.86
C ALA A 67 -10.45 -12.10 -8.68
N ALA A 68 -10.64 -10.79 -8.84
CA ALA A 68 -9.70 -9.91 -9.53
C ALA A 68 -8.33 -9.87 -8.83
N TYR A 69 -8.31 -9.78 -7.50
CA TYR A 69 -7.09 -9.86 -6.71
C TYR A 69 -6.38 -11.20 -6.95
N ALA A 70 -7.09 -12.33 -6.85
CA ALA A 70 -6.53 -13.66 -7.06
C ALA A 70 -5.95 -13.85 -8.48
N ALA A 71 -6.64 -13.34 -9.51
CA ALA A 71 -6.16 -13.39 -10.89
C ALA A 71 -4.91 -12.51 -11.13
N ALA A 72 -4.80 -11.39 -10.39
CA ALA A 72 -3.68 -10.47 -10.51
C ALA A 72 -2.45 -10.91 -9.69
N VAL A 73 -2.63 -11.71 -8.64
CA VAL A 73 -1.51 -12.27 -7.87
C VAL A 73 -0.80 -13.28 -8.76
N PRO A 74 0.47 -13.07 -9.13
CA PRO A 74 1.21 -14.11 -9.83
C PRO A 74 1.28 -15.32 -8.92
N HIS A 75 0.74 -16.46 -9.38
CA HIS A 75 1.00 -17.74 -8.75
C HIS A 75 2.51 -17.97 -8.78
N ARG A 76 3.21 -17.65 -7.69
CA ARG A 76 4.58 -18.11 -7.48
C ARG A 76 4.52 -19.63 -7.24
N VAL A 77 4.28 -20.39 -8.31
CA VAL A 77 4.60 -21.81 -8.36
C VAL A 77 6.08 -21.88 -8.67
N GLY A 78 6.88 -21.88 -7.61
CA GLY A 78 8.29 -22.19 -7.64
C GLY A 78 8.68 -22.68 -6.25
N PRO A 79 9.26 -23.88 -6.10
CA PRO A 79 9.64 -24.39 -4.80
C PRO A 79 10.63 -23.41 -4.16
N ARG A 80 10.45 -23.12 -2.87
CA ARG A 80 11.51 -22.49 -2.08
C ARG A 80 12.71 -23.47 -2.06
N PRO A 81 13.93 -23.03 -2.42
CA PRO A 81 15.12 -23.82 -2.13
C PRO A 81 15.36 -23.93 -0.62
#